data_AF-A0A2K8WUS1-F1
#
_entry.id   AF-A0A2K8WUS1-F1
#
_cell.length_a   1.000
_cell.length_b   1.000
_cell.length_c   1.000
_cell.angle_alpha   90.00
_cell.angle_beta   90.00
_cell.angle_gamma   90.00
#
_symmetry.space_group_name_H-M   'P 1'
#
loop_
_entity.id
_entity.type
_entity.pdbx_description
1 polymer ?
#
loop_
_entity_poly.entity_id
_entity_poly.type
_entity_poly.pdbx_seq_one_letter_code
_entity_poly.pdbx_strand_id
1 'polypeptide(L)'
;MSKNEVTLENAKIWAKKWQTENPKHCKAFLMPAIDLIETLLEMNVLVKQEDGNYSLQNVESSGVRAYMAIDQEVEEGFGEKLLLVGTKVDCKDIHRDIIEDEKPSGCDNSDVDTAVNKLNGSGVFDFTSPCPSDCDINSPLSNS
;
A
#
# COMPACT_ATOMS: atom_id res chain seq x y z
N MET A 1 -16.50 13.28 5.77
CA MET A 1 -15.38 14.02 5.16
C MET A 1 -14.12 13.26 5.49
N SER A 2 -13.26 13.02 4.49
CA SER A 2 -11.95 12.40 4.71
C SER A 2 -11.11 13.31 5.63
N LYS A 3 -10.42 12.74 6.61
CA LYS A 3 -9.64 13.51 7.60
C LYS A 3 -8.47 14.28 6.95
N ASN A 4 -7.97 13.81 5.80
CA ASN A 4 -6.74 14.29 5.15
C ASN A 4 -6.90 14.51 3.64
N GLU A 5 -8.10 14.86 3.18
CA GLU A 5 -8.35 15.05 1.74
C GLU A 5 -7.56 16.24 1.17
N VAL A 6 -6.88 16.02 0.05
CA VAL A 6 -6.20 17.07 -0.72
C VAL A 6 -7.15 17.57 -1.80
N THR A 7 -7.17 18.88 -2.04
CA THR A 7 -8.00 19.45 -3.12
C THR A 7 -7.50 19.01 -4.50
N LEU A 8 -8.42 18.88 -5.47
CA LEU A 8 -8.06 18.53 -6.85
C LEU A 8 -7.07 19.54 -7.46
N GLU A 9 -7.17 20.81 -7.11
CA GLU A 9 -6.24 21.85 -7.56
C GLU A 9 -4.81 21.58 -7.08
N ASN A 10 -4.63 21.32 -5.78
CA ASN A 10 -3.32 21.00 -5.23
C ASN A 10 -2.77 19.69 -5.80
N ALA A 11 -3.61 18.65 -5.93
CA ALA A 11 -3.22 17.38 -6.52
C ALA A 11 -2.69 17.54 -7.95
N LYS A 12 -3.34 18.36 -8.79
CA LYS A 12 -2.87 18.69 -10.15
C LYS A 12 -1.51 19.38 -10.14
N ILE A 13 -1.34 20.38 -9.27
CA ILE A 13 -0.08 21.14 -9.17
C ILE A 13 1.08 20.21 -8.79
N TRP A 14 0.87 19.35 -7.79
CA TRP A 14 1.90 18.44 -7.30
C TRP A 14 2.22 17.34 -8.31
N ALA A 15 1.21 16.72 -8.92
CA ALA A 15 1.40 15.71 -9.97
C ALA A 15 2.15 16.28 -11.18
N LYS A 16 1.78 17.48 -11.64
CA LYS A 16 2.47 18.15 -12.75
C LYS A 16 3.92 18.47 -12.42
N LYS A 17 4.21 18.95 -11.20
CA LYS A 17 5.58 19.21 -10.74
C LYS A 17 6.41 17.94 -10.77
N TRP A 18 5.91 16.84 -10.18
CA TRP A 18 6.60 15.55 -10.21
C TRP A 18 6.89 15.08 -11.63
N GLN A 19 5.88 15.07 -12.51
CA GLN A 19 6.02 14.59 -13.89
C GLN A 19 6.94 15.46 -14.74
N THR A 20 7.03 16.77 -14.44
CA THR A 20 7.95 17.69 -15.12
C THR A 20 9.40 17.46 -14.69
N GLU A 21 9.63 17.26 -13.39
CA GLU A 21 10.97 17.06 -12.82
C GLU A 21 11.50 15.63 -13.03
N ASN A 22 10.59 14.67 -13.21
CA ASN A 22 10.89 13.25 -13.33
C ASN A 22 10.26 12.65 -14.60
N PRO A 23 10.61 13.13 -15.81
CA PRO A 23 9.94 12.78 -17.07
C PRO A 23 10.10 11.30 -17.47
N LYS A 24 11.01 10.62 -16.80
CA LYS A 24 11.45 9.26 -17.05
C LYS A 24 10.84 8.28 -16.05
N HIS A 25 10.54 8.74 -14.83
CA HIS A 25 10.01 7.92 -13.74
C HIS A 25 8.51 7.65 -13.91
N CYS A 26 7.99 6.69 -13.14
CA CYS A 26 6.57 6.39 -13.09
C CYS A 26 5.76 7.63 -12.71
N LYS A 27 4.68 7.87 -13.46
CA LYS A 27 3.74 8.97 -13.18
C LYS A 27 2.72 8.62 -12.11
N ALA A 28 2.37 7.34 -12.03
CA ALA A 28 1.41 6.76 -11.09
C ALA A 28 1.57 5.23 -11.06
N PHE A 29 1.04 4.62 -10.01
CA PHE A 29 0.88 3.18 -9.88
C PHE A 29 -0.60 2.82 -9.84
N LEU A 30 -1.01 1.91 -10.72
CA LEU A 30 -2.34 1.31 -10.63
C LEU A 30 -2.31 0.22 -9.55
N MET A 31 -3.00 0.45 -8.44
CA MET A 31 -3.15 -0.51 -7.36
C MET A 31 -4.43 -1.33 -7.57
N PRO A 32 -4.36 -2.66 -7.79
CA PRO A 32 -5.55 -3.47 -7.91
C PRO A 32 -6.33 -3.51 -6.60
N ALA A 33 -7.66 -3.38 -6.69
CA ALA A 33 -8.52 -3.36 -5.50
C ALA A 33 -8.49 -4.68 -4.73
N ILE A 34 -8.27 -5.81 -5.41
CA ILE A 34 -8.20 -7.13 -4.77
C ILE A 34 -7.02 -7.24 -3.81
N ASP A 35 -5.84 -6.80 -4.24
CA ASP A 35 -4.63 -6.83 -3.41
C ASP A 35 -4.82 -5.93 -2.17
N LEU A 36 -5.52 -4.79 -2.33
CA LEU A 36 -5.79 -3.87 -1.20
C LEU A 36 -6.73 -4.52 -0.19
N ILE A 37 -7.73 -5.25 -0.67
CA ILE A 37 -8.63 -6.03 0.18
C ILE A 37 -7.86 -7.13 0.91
N GLU A 38 -6.95 -7.84 0.23
CA GLU A 38 -6.12 -8.88 0.84
C GLU A 38 -5.21 -8.32 1.94
N THR A 39 -4.53 -7.19 1.69
CA THR A 39 -3.73 -6.50 2.72
C THR A 39 -4.58 -6.13 3.95
N LEU A 40 -5.79 -5.60 3.73
CA LEU A 40 -6.69 -5.24 4.83
C LEU A 40 -7.25 -6.46 5.58
N LEU A 41 -7.39 -7.60 4.91
CA LEU A 41 -7.76 -8.88 5.53
C LEU A 41 -6.64 -9.43 6.40
N GLU A 42 -5.38 -9.38 5.94
CA GLU A 42 -4.20 -9.79 6.71
C GLU A 42 -4.04 -8.96 7.99
N MET A 43 -4.29 -7.66 7.91
CA MET A 43 -4.31 -6.76 9.06
C MET A 43 -5.48 -7.00 10.01
N ASN A 44 -6.44 -7.86 9.63
CA ASN A 44 -7.70 -8.07 10.32
C ASN A 44 -8.52 -6.77 10.49
N VAL A 45 -8.35 -5.84 9.55
CA VAL A 45 -9.15 -4.61 9.46
C VAL A 45 -10.46 -4.91 8.76
N LEU A 46 -10.40 -5.62 7.63
CA LEU A 46 -11.57 -6.23 7.03
C LEU A 46 -11.70 -7.65 7.56
N VAL A 47 -12.89 -7.99 8.06
CA VAL A 47 -13.19 -9.34 8.54
C VAL A 47 -14.40 -9.88 7.81
N LYS A 48 -14.20 -10.92 6.99
CA LYS A 48 -15.28 -11.58 6.26
C LYS A 48 -16.22 -12.29 7.24
N GLN A 49 -17.51 -12.01 7.10
CA GLN A 49 -18.58 -12.58 7.91
C GLN A 49 -19.19 -13.81 7.21
N GLU A 50 -19.93 -14.63 7.95
CA GLU A 50 -20.58 -15.84 7.42
C GLU A 50 -21.62 -15.54 6.33
N ASP A 51 -22.24 -14.37 6.37
CA ASP A 51 -23.23 -13.90 5.40
C ASP A 51 -22.62 -13.34 4.10
N GLY A 52 -21.29 -13.35 3.98
CA GLY A 52 -20.55 -12.82 2.83
C GLY A 52 -20.27 -11.32 2.90
N ASN A 53 -20.75 -10.60 3.91
CA ASN A 53 -20.39 -9.20 4.16
C ASN A 53 -19.02 -9.09 4.85
N TYR A 54 -18.50 -7.86 4.92
CA TYR A 54 -17.28 -7.55 5.68
C TYR A 54 -17.63 -6.62 6.85
N SER A 55 -17.02 -6.87 8.01
CA SER A 55 -16.99 -5.92 9.12
C SER A 55 -15.64 -5.21 9.18
N LEU A 56 -15.65 -3.99 9.73
CA LEU A 56 -14.45 -3.20 9.96
C LEU A 56 -14.01 -3.31 11.42
N GLN A 57 -12.72 -3.56 11.66
CA GLN A 57 -12.11 -3.62 12.98
C GLN A 57 -10.81 -2.81 12.99
N ASN A 58 -10.44 -2.24 14.15
CA ASN A 58 -9.13 -1.61 14.40
C ASN A 58 -8.70 -0.54 13.39
N VAL A 59 -9.62 0.11 12.68
CA VAL A 59 -9.32 1.01 11.55
C VAL A 59 -8.39 2.17 11.97
N GLU A 60 -8.66 2.80 13.11
CA GLU A 60 -7.93 4.00 13.56
C GLU A 60 -6.50 3.70 14.01
N SER A 61 -6.20 2.45 14.41
CA SER A 61 -4.85 2.02 14.85
C SER A 61 -4.12 1.19 13.79
N SER A 62 -4.71 1.01 12.62
CA SER A 62 -4.15 0.20 11.54
C SER A 62 -3.60 1.09 10.44
N GLY A 63 -2.51 0.63 9.81
CA GLY A 63 -1.86 1.36 8.72
C GLY A 63 -1.29 0.41 7.68
N VAL A 64 -1.09 0.91 6.48
CA VAL A 64 -0.34 0.22 5.42
C VAL A 64 0.95 0.99 5.20
N ARG A 65 2.07 0.28 5.12
CA ARG A 65 3.36 0.86 4.76
C ARG A 65 3.60 0.65 3.27
N ALA A 66 4.06 1.70 2.60
CA ALA A 66 4.45 1.65 1.20
C ALA A 66 5.97 1.80 1.06
N TYR A 67 6.59 0.89 0.33
CA TYR A 67 8.01 0.91 -0.01
C TYR A 67 8.18 1.19 -1.50
N MET A 68 9.15 2.06 -1.81
CA MET A 68 9.65 2.21 -3.18
C MET A 68 10.72 1.15 -3.44
N ALA A 69 10.61 0.45 -4.56
CA ALA A 69 11.58 -0.55 -4.99
C ALA A 69 11.86 -0.41 -6.50
N ILE A 70 12.90 -1.11 -6.98
CA ILE A 70 13.25 -1.18 -8.40
C ILE A 70 13.37 -2.65 -8.77
N ASP A 71 12.55 -3.09 -9.71
CA ASP A 71 12.69 -4.34 -10.42
C ASP A 71 13.65 -4.14 -11.61
N GLN A 72 14.85 -4.70 -11.50
CA GLN A 72 15.90 -4.52 -12.51
C GLN A 72 15.60 -5.23 -13.82
N GLU A 73 14.60 -6.11 -13.86
CA GLU A 73 14.20 -6.86 -15.06
C GLU A 73 13.17 -6.10 -15.90
N VAL A 74 12.60 -5.01 -15.38
CA VAL A 74 11.57 -4.20 -16.04
C VAL A 74 12.15 -2.87 -16.51
N GLU A 75 12.04 -2.58 -17.81
CA GLU A 75 12.55 -1.32 -18.38
C GLU A 75 11.53 -0.18 -18.26
N GLU A 76 10.22 -0.49 -18.34
CA GLU A 76 9.15 0.50 -18.24
C GLU A 76 9.13 1.18 -16.88
N GLY A 77 9.03 2.52 -16.88
CA GLY A 77 8.99 3.28 -15.64
C GLY A 77 10.23 3.11 -14.77
N PHE A 78 11.39 2.77 -15.35
CA PHE A 78 12.65 2.47 -14.64
C PHE A 78 12.55 1.25 -13.71
N GLY A 79 11.60 0.36 -13.98
CA GLY A 79 11.32 -0.77 -13.11
C GLY A 79 10.84 -0.35 -11.73
N GLU A 80 10.38 0.89 -11.55
CA GLU A 80 9.93 1.36 -10.26
C GLU A 80 8.71 0.57 -9.79
N LYS A 81 8.73 0.18 -8.53
CA LYS A 81 7.72 -0.60 -7.84
C LYS A 81 7.28 0.12 -6.58
N LEU A 82 6.01 -0.06 -6.23
CA LEU A 82 5.36 0.36 -5.00
C LEU A 82 4.87 -0.91 -4.32
N LEU A 83 5.59 -1.31 -3.28
CA LEU A 83 5.27 -2.49 -2.50
C LEU A 83 4.45 -2.07 -1.29
N LEU A 84 3.34 -2.74 -1.02
CA LEU A 84 2.54 -2.49 0.18
C LEU A 84 2.69 -3.63 1.18
N VAL A 85 2.75 -3.26 2.46
CA VAL A 85 2.82 -4.18 3.58
C VAL A 85 1.82 -3.73 4.64
N GLY A 86 0.97 -4.66 5.07
CA GLY A 86 0.05 -4.41 6.18
C GLY A 86 0.82 -4.22 7.48
N THR A 87 0.32 -3.36 8.38
CA THR A 87 0.99 -3.13 9.67
C THR A 87 0.06 -3.34 10.84
N LYS A 88 0.66 -3.67 11.99
CA LYS A 88 -0.02 -3.70 13.28
C LYS A 88 0.79 -2.94 14.33
N VAL A 89 0.11 -2.18 15.17
CA VAL A 89 0.75 -1.40 16.24
C VAL A 89 1.15 -2.34 17.38
N ASP A 90 2.40 -2.25 17.81
CA ASP A 90 2.92 -3.00 18.96
C ASP A 90 2.63 -2.30 20.30
N CYS A 91 3.09 -2.89 21.41
CA CYS A 91 2.88 -2.35 22.75
C CYS A 91 3.59 -1.00 23.04
N LYS A 92 4.39 -0.51 22.09
CA LYS A 92 5.15 0.76 22.17
C LYS A 92 4.59 1.80 21.19
N ASP A 93 3.40 1.57 20.66
CA ASP A 93 2.75 2.41 19.65
C ASP A 93 3.53 2.51 18.33
N ILE A 94 4.33 1.48 18.00
CA ILE A 94 5.09 1.42 16.75
C ILE A 94 4.36 0.53 15.73
N HIS A 95 4.16 1.02 14.52
CA HIS A 95 3.68 0.21 13.40
C HIS A 95 4.74 -0.81 12.98
N ARG A 96 4.43 -2.09 13.19
CA ARG A 96 5.25 -3.25 12.79
C ARG A 96 4.70 -3.85 11.52
N ASP A 97 5.60 -4.20 10.62
CA ASP A 97 5.24 -4.72 9.31
C ASP A 97 4.87 -6.20 9.45
N ILE A 98 3.75 -6.58 8.85
CA ILE A 98 3.30 -7.98 8.82
C ILE A 98 3.96 -8.61 7.59
N ILE A 99 5.22 -9.02 7.76
CA ILE A 99 6.08 -9.54 6.70
C ILE A 99 6.84 -10.77 7.20
N GLU A 100 7.18 -11.68 6.28
CA GLU A 100 8.06 -12.81 6.55
C GLU A 100 9.40 -12.33 7.16
N ASP A 101 9.91 -13.10 8.13
CA ASP A 101 11.13 -12.79 8.90
C ASP A 101 11.12 -11.48 9.71
N GLU A 102 9.95 -10.89 9.99
CA GLU A 102 9.85 -9.74 10.88
C GLU A 102 10.43 -10.05 12.26
N LYS A 103 11.27 -9.13 12.77
CA LYS A 103 11.96 -9.35 14.04
C LYS A 103 11.02 -9.17 15.23
N PRO A 104 11.13 -10.00 16.29
CA PRO A 104 10.31 -9.84 17.48
C PRO A 104 10.35 -8.42 18.03
N SER A 105 9.17 -7.90 18.41
CA SER A 105 9.05 -6.53 18.95
C SER A 105 9.64 -6.36 20.36
N GLY A 106 9.91 -7.48 21.03
CA GLY A 106 10.24 -7.52 22.45
C GLY A 106 9.08 -7.07 23.34
N CYS A 107 7.87 -6.99 22.79
CA CYS A 107 6.63 -6.88 23.53
C CYS A 107 6.12 -8.27 23.87
N ASP A 108 5.50 -8.43 25.05
CA ASP A 108 4.73 -9.65 25.37
C ASP A 108 3.44 -9.76 24.54
N ASN A 109 3.12 -8.71 23.76
CA ASN A 109 1.95 -8.67 22.89
C ASN A 109 2.18 -9.58 21.67
N SER A 110 1.59 -10.76 21.72
CA SER A 110 1.65 -11.78 20.67
C SER A 110 0.92 -11.40 19.39
N ASP A 111 0.24 -10.26 19.34
CA ASP A 111 -0.62 -9.90 18.22
C ASP A 111 0.11 -9.67 16.89
N VAL A 112 1.31 -9.07 16.95
CA VAL A 112 2.18 -8.89 15.78
C VAL A 112 2.71 -10.26 15.34
N ASP A 113 3.29 -11.01 16.28
CA ASP A 113 3.83 -12.34 16.01
C ASP A 113 2.75 -13.31 15.50
N THR A 114 1.51 -13.20 16.00
CA THR A 114 0.36 -13.99 15.54
C THR A 114 -0.05 -13.63 14.12
N ALA A 115 0.01 -12.34 13.75
CA ALA A 115 -0.28 -11.91 12.39
C ALA A 115 0.79 -12.43 11.42
N VAL A 116 2.08 -12.27 11.76
CA VAL A 116 3.20 -12.78 10.97
C VAL A 116 3.15 -14.30 10.83
N ASN A 117 2.88 -15.04 11.91
CA ASN A 117 2.75 -16.51 11.87
C ASN A 117 1.55 -17.02 11.07
N LYS A 118 0.57 -16.15 10.75
CA LYS A 118 -0.60 -16.48 9.94
C LYS A 118 -0.46 -16.05 8.47
N LEU A 119 0.65 -15.41 8.10
CA LEU A 119 0.92 -15.00 6.73
C LEU A 119 0.88 -16.22 5.79
N ASN A 120 0.36 -15.98 4.60
CA ASN A 120 0.47 -16.91 3.48
C ASN A 120 1.28 -16.21 2.38
N GLY A 121 2.54 -16.58 2.23
CA GLY A 121 3.50 -15.85 1.39
C GLY A 121 4.30 -14.82 2.18
N SER A 122 4.91 -13.85 1.49
CA SER A 122 5.86 -12.92 2.09
C SER A 122 5.20 -11.82 2.94
N GLY A 123 3.91 -11.55 2.78
CA GLY A 123 3.25 -10.35 3.33
C GLY A 123 3.60 -9.05 2.58
N VAL A 124 4.31 -9.16 1.45
CA VAL A 124 4.63 -8.04 0.56
C VAL A 124 3.91 -8.22 -0.76
N PHE A 125 3.16 -7.20 -1.14
CA PHE A 125 2.40 -7.20 -2.38
C PHE A 125 2.98 -6.16 -3.34
N ASP A 126 3.20 -6.56 -4.59
CA ASP A 126 3.50 -5.63 -5.67
C ASP A 126 2.19 -5.09 -6.24
N PHE A 127 1.90 -3.83 -5.94
CA PHE A 127 0.68 -3.15 -6.34
C PHE A 127 0.88 -2.32 -7.61
N THR A 128 1.82 -2.69 -8.48
CA THR A 128 2.20 -1.84 -9.60
C THR A 128 1.93 -2.43 -10.97
N SER A 129 1.22 -1.65 -11.77
CA SER A 129 1.42 -1.58 -13.21
C SER A 129 1.88 -0.16 -13.55
N PRO A 130 3.08 0.02 -14.13
CA PRO A 130 3.66 1.34 -14.33
C PRO A 130 2.90 2.11 -15.43
N CYS A 131 2.62 3.39 -15.20
CA CYS A 131 2.16 4.33 -16.22
C CYS A 131 3.40 4.85 -16.98
N PRO A 132 3.69 4.36 -18.22
CA PRO A 132 2.91 4.75 -19.40
C PRO A 132 1.97 3.70 -20.04
N SER A 133 2.15 2.40 -19.82
CA SER A 133 1.33 1.35 -20.47
C SER A 133 -0.12 1.35 -19.97
N ASP A 134 -0.30 1.62 -18.69
CA ASP A 134 -1.60 1.51 -18.00
C ASP A 134 -2.11 2.86 -17.50
N CYS A 135 -1.65 3.97 -18.11
CA CYS A 135 -2.15 5.30 -17.75
C CYS A 135 -3.62 5.46 -18.16
N ASP A 136 -4.41 6.05 -17.26
CA ASP A 136 -5.65 6.71 -17.65
C ASP A 136 -5.35 8.06 -18.32
N ILE A 137 -5.36 8.08 -19.65
CA ILE A 137 -5.14 9.30 -20.44
C ILE A 137 -6.19 10.39 -20.21
N ASN A 138 -7.36 10.05 -19.67
CA ASN A 138 -8.42 11.02 -19.39
C ASN A 138 -8.34 11.58 -17.97
N SER A 139 -7.44 11.05 -17.13
CA SER A 139 -7.27 11.53 -15.77
C SER A 139 -6.81 12.98 -15.75
N PRO A 140 -7.43 13.86 -14.94
CA PRO A 140 -6.99 15.24 -14.76
C PRO A 140 -5.59 15.36 -14.11
N LEU A 141 -5.02 14.23 -13.67
CA LEU A 141 -3.67 14.12 -13.09
C LEU A 141 -2.66 13.53 -14.09
N SER A 142 -3.11 13.07 -15.25
CA SER A 142 -2.25 12.62 -16.35
C SER A 142 -1.80 13.84 -17.16
N ASN A 143 -0.52 14.23 -17.06
CA ASN A 143 0.03 15.31 -17.87
C ASN A 143 0.86 14.70 -19.02
N SER A 144 0.56 15.17 -20.24
CA SER A 144 1.28 14.89 -21.49
C SER A 144 2.52 15.76 -21.62
#